data_AF-A0A506PJD7-F1
#
_entry.id   AF-A0A506PJD7-F1
#
_cell.length_a   1.000
_cell.length_b   1.000
_cell.length_c   1.000
_cell.angle_alpha   90.00
_cell.angle_beta   90.00
_cell.angle_gamma   90.00
#
_symmetry.space_group_name_H-M   'P 1'
#
loop_
_entity.id
_entity.type
_entity.pdbx_description
1 polymer ?
#
loop_
_entity_poly.entity_id
_entity_poly.type
_entity_poly.pdbx_seq_one_letter_code
_entity_poly.pdbx_strand_id
1 'polypeptide(L)'
;MFQKLITKRSQGLKVELIIHNDYINNRESGLNFQGFIDCGGDFYFLTPSTRCIISFVFKMHNMFCVIDNKTLINGSYNWTYYAEDRNRENILLIKDEKETIDAFISEFERLKSMTKRVEKIRPLTKFEVDEFNLLRARDYLAYDIVFESKATGRKEIIESAFQIAPGNIAVQKTAFDLKLTRR
;
A
#
# COMPACT_ATOMS: atom_id res chain seq x y z
N MET A 1 -1.67 3.29 9.87
CA MET A 1 -0.74 2.16 10.13
C MET A 1 0.74 2.52 9.92
N PHE A 2 1.13 3.03 8.75
CA PHE A 2 2.54 3.33 8.40
C PHE A 2 3.34 4.10 9.46
N GLN A 3 2.76 5.14 10.07
CA GLN A 3 3.43 5.90 11.12
C GLN A 3 3.84 5.03 12.32
N LYS A 4 3.07 3.99 12.66
CA LYS A 4 3.43 3.05 13.73
C LYS A 4 4.68 2.24 13.36
N LEU A 5 4.87 1.88 12.09
CA LEU A 5 6.07 1.19 11.61
C LEU A 5 7.32 2.08 11.77
N ILE A 6 7.21 3.35 11.38
CA ILE A 6 8.29 4.35 11.60
C ILE A 6 8.59 4.46 13.09
N THR A 7 7.57 4.67 13.93
CA THR A 7 7.78 4.78 15.39
C THR A 7 8.45 3.54 15.96
N LYS A 8 8.04 2.33 15.56
CA LYS A 8 8.67 1.08 16.01
C LYS A 8 10.12 0.96 15.55
N ARG A 9 10.41 1.38 14.31
CA ARG A 9 11.79 1.43 13.82
C ARG A 9 12.63 2.41 14.61
N SER A 10 12.13 3.62 14.89
CA SER A 10 12.81 4.62 15.72
C SER A 10 13.02 4.18 17.17
N GLN A 11 12.21 3.23 17.67
CA GLN A 11 12.42 2.56 18.97
C GLN A 11 13.51 1.47 18.94
N GLY A 12 14.21 1.30 17.81
CA GLY A 12 15.30 0.34 17.66
C GLY A 12 14.87 -1.05 17.16
N LEU A 13 13.58 -1.31 17.02
CA LEU A 13 13.08 -2.59 16.50
C LEU A 13 13.44 -2.76 15.02
N LYS A 14 13.79 -3.97 14.60
CA LYS A 14 13.97 -4.28 13.19
C LYS A 14 12.60 -4.26 12.50
N VAL A 15 12.48 -3.48 11.43
CA VAL A 15 11.27 -3.41 10.61
C VAL A 15 11.69 -3.54 9.16
N GLU A 16 11.12 -4.54 8.50
CA GLU A 16 11.35 -4.82 7.08
C GLU A 16 10.03 -4.69 6.34
N LEU A 17 10.04 -4.03 5.19
CA LEU A 17 8.84 -3.72 4.45
C LEU A 17 9.05 -3.98 2.96
N ILE A 18 8.23 -4.86 2.39
CA ILE A 18 8.18 -5.14 0.95
C ILE A 18 6.85 -4.59 0.44
N ILE A 19 6.91 -3.70 -0.55
CA ILE A 19 5.75 -3.08 -1.17
C ILE A 19 5.74 -3.35 -2.67
N HIS A 20 4.56 -3.54 -3.24
CA HIS A 20 4.41 -3.58 -4.70
C HIS A 20 4.73 -2.21 -5.28
N ASN A 21 5.68 -2.14 -6.21
CA ASN A 21 6.08 -0.87 -6.82
C ASN A 21 5.13 -0.49 -7.96
N ASP A 22 3.94 -0.02 -7.58
CA ASP A 22 2.95 0.55 -8.48
C ASP A 22 2.67 2.01 -8.14
N TYR A 23 1.85 2.67 -8.94
CA TYR A 23 1.49 4.06 -8.72
C TYR A 23 0.59 4.28 -7.50
N ILE A 24 -0.14 3.27 -7.06
CA ILE A 24 -0.92 3.37 -5.82
C ILE A 24 0.03 3.63 -4.65
N ASN A 25 1.10 2.85 -4.56
CA ASN A 25 2.04 2.91 -3.45
C ASN A 25 3.14 3.95 -3.66
N ASN A 26 3.75 4.02 -4.85
CA ASN A 26 4.92 4.84 -5.16
C ASN A 26 4.56 6.05 -6.04
N ARG A 27 3.66 6.91 -5.56
CA ARG A 27 3.36 8.22 -6.14
C ARG A 27 3.98 9.33 -5.31
N GLU A 28 4.11 10.52 -5.89
CA GLU A 28 4.67 11.70 -5.21
C GLU A 28 3.90 12.08 -3.94
N SER A 29 2.57 11.99 -3.96
CA SER A 29 1.70 12.22 -2.79
C SER A 29 1.50 10.98 -1.91
N GLY A 30 2.32 9.95 -2.08
CA GLY A 30 2.20 8.67 -1.39
C GLY A 30 2.76 8.71 0.04
N LEU A 31 2.90 7.53 0.62
CA LEU A 31 3.54 7.40 1.93
C LEU A 31 5.02 7.81 1.84
N ASN A 32 5.53 8.44 2.90
CA ASN A 32 6.93 8.85 2.98
C ASN A 32 7.85 7.65 3.26
N PHE A 33 8.03 6.78 2.27
CA PHE A 33 8.95 5.63 2.37
C PHE A 33 10.41 6.06 2.51
N GLN A 34 10.79 7.23 1.98
CA GLN A 34 12.14 7.76 2.17
C GLN A 34 12.42 8.01 3.66
N GLY A 35 11.48 8.63 4.38
CA GLY A 35 11.61 8.83 5.83
C GLY A 35 11.73 7.52 6.63
N PHE A 36 11.10 6.44 6.16
CA PHE A 36 11.28 5.11 6.75
C PHE A 36 12.68 4.53 6.51
N ILE A 37 13.23 4.71 5.30
CA ILE A 37 14.61 4.32 4.96
C ILE A 37 15.61 5.15 5.78
N ASP A 38 15.39 6.47 5.85
CA ASP A 38 16.28 7.41 6.54
C ASP A 38 16.34 7.12 8.05
N CYS A 39 15.27 6.60 8.66
CA CYS A 39 15.29 6.12 10.04
C CYS A 39 15.83 4.68 10.19
N GLY A 40 16.47 4.15 9.15
CA GLY A 40 17.16 2.85 9.13
C GLY A 40 16.23 1.66 8.92
N GLY A 41 15.03 1.85 8.37
CA GLY A 41 14.14 0.76 7.98
C GLY A 41 14.63 0.02 6.73
N ASP A 42 14.42 -1.28 6.67
CA ASP A 42 14.77 -2.09 5.51
C ASP A 42 13.60 -2.13 4.53
N PHE A 43 13.73 -1.39 3.43
CA PHE A 43 12.66 -1.23 2.46
C PHE A 43 12.99 -1.87 1.12
N TYR A 44 11.98 -2.53 0.53
CA TYR A 44 12.09 -3.24 -0.73
C TYR A 44 10.88 -2.94 -1.60
N PHE A 45 11.16 -2.69 -2.88
CA PHE A 45 10.13 -2.61 -3.90
C PHE A 45 10.14 -3.88 -4.73
N LEU A 46 8.96 -4.50 -4.85
CA LEU A 46 8.74 -5.60 -5.77
C LEU A 46 8.10 -5.05 -7.05
N THR A 47 8.95 -4.92 -8.08
CA THR A 47 8.56 -4.49 -9.43
C THR A 47 8.24 -5.72 -10.29
N PRO A 48 7.24 -5.67 -11.18
CA PRO A 48 7.04 -6.71 -12.18
C PRO A 48 8.31 -6.93 -13.00
N SER A 49 8.73 -8.19 -13.14
CA SER A 49 9.92 -8.55 -13.92
C SER A 49 9.74 -8.19 -15.40
N THR A 50 10.57 -7.30 -15.92
CA THR A 50 10.63 -6.94 -17.35
C THR A 50 11.01 -8.10 -18.27
N ARG A 51 11.42 -9.25 -17.72
CA ARG A 51 11.73 -10.48 -18.50
C ARG A 51 10.52 -11.31 -18.87
N CYS A 52 9.35 -11.02 -18.31
CA CYS A 52 8.11 -11.64 -18.77
C CYS A 52 7.46 -10.71 -19.78
N ILE A 53 7.35 -11.14 -21.04
CA ILE A 53 6.50 -10.48 -22.05
C ILE A 53 5.03 -10.43 -21.57
N ILE A 54 4.70 -11.22 -20.54
CA ILE A 54 3.47 -11.16 -19.77
C ILE A 54 3.73 -10.59 -18.35
N SER A 55 4.45 -9.46 -18.27
CA SER A 55 4.75 -8.74 -17.01
C SER A 55 3.49 -8.35 -16.23
N PHE A 56 2.33 -8.42 -16.88
CA PHE A 56 1.01 -8.09 -16.34
C PHE A 56 0.37 -9.18 -15.47
N VAL A 57 0.88 -10.42 -15.45
CA VAL A 57 0.19 -11.56 -14.81
C VAL A 57 0.62 -11.83 -13.36
N PHE A 58 1.77 -11.34 -12.91
CA PHE A 58 2.29 -11.66 -11.57
C PHE A 58 2.41 -10.41 -10.70
N LYS A 59 1.27 -9.92 -10.20
CA LYS A 59 1.21 -8.90 -9.16
C LYS A 59 1.34 -9.54 -7.79
N MET A 60 2.14 -8.93 -6.91
CA MET A 60 2.18 -9.32 -5.51
C MET A 60 0.98 -8.71 -4.80
N HIS A 61 0.01 -9.56 -4.48
CA HIS A 61 -1.25 -9.24 -3.80
C HIS A 61 -1.27 -9.83 -2.38
N ASN A 62 -0.11 -9.95 -1.75
CA ASN A 62 -0.02 -10.47 -0.40
C ASN A 62 -0.27 -9.32 0.60
N MET A 63 -1.16 -9.54 1.56
CA MET A 63 -1.41 -8.61 2.67
C MET A 63 -1.20 -9.35 3.99
N PHE A 64 0.07 -9.53 4.36
CA PHE A 64 0.42 -10.14 5.65
C PHE A 64 1.55 -9.39 6.36
N CYS A 65 1.65 -9.63 7.66
CA CYS A 65 2.69 -9.11 8.54
C CYS A 65 3.02 -10.18 9.59
N VAL A 66 4.32 -10.44 9.78
CA VAL A 66 4.82 -11.27 10.87
C VAL A 66 5.47 -10.37 11.92
N ILE A 67 5.15 -10.61 13.18
CA ILE A 67 5.68 -9.87 14.33
C ILE A 67 6.35 -10.87 15.28
N ASP A 68 7.61 -10.59 15.64
CA ASP A 68 8.43 -11.32 16.60
C ASP A 68 8.50 -12.84 16.37
N ASN A 69 8.32 -13.30 15.11
CA ASN A 69 8.22 -14.70 14.72
C ASN A 69 7.16 -15.50 15.51
N LYS A 70 6.12 -14.81 16.02
CA LYS A 70 5.11 -15.39 16.92
C LYS A 70 3.67 -15.00 16.57
N THR A 71 3.50 -13.91 15.84
CA THR A 71 2.19 -13.43 15.42
C THR A 71 2.18 -13.21 13.92
N LEU A 72 1.24 -13.84 13.23
CA LEU A 72 0.92 -13.59 11.83
C LEU A 72 -0.41 -12.86 11.75
N ILE A 73 -0.39 -11.73 11.04
CA ILE A 73 -1.59 -11.03 10.56
C ILE A 73 -1.68 -11.33 9.08
N ASN A 74 -2.80 -11.87 8.61
CA ASN A 74 -3.04 -12.14 7.18
C ASN A 74 -4.51 -11.93 6.84
N GLY A 75 -4.85 -11.73 5.57
CA GLY A 75 -6.24 -11.64 5.13
C GLY A 75 -6.40 -10.91 3.80
N SER A 76 -7.63 -10.52 3.50
CA SER A 76 -7.94 -9.71 2.32
C SER A 76 -7.76 -8.21 2.55
N TYR A 77 -7.59 -7.79 3.80
CA TYR A 77 -7.51 -6.39 4.20
C TYR A 77 -6.28 -5.69 3.61
N ASN A 78 -6.49 -4.83 2.61
CA ASN A 78 -5.49 -3.87 2.16
C ASN A 78 -5.28 -2.81 3.25
N TRP A 79 -4.04 -2.36 3.45
CA TRP A 79 -3.69 -1.45 4.55
C TRP A 79 -3.99 0.01 4.18
N THR A 80 -5.23 0.27 3.75
CA THR A 80 -5.69 1.53 3.17
C THR A 80 -6.99 2.00 3.83
N TYR A 81 -7.33 3.29 3.69
CA TYR A 81 -8.51 3.88 4.32
C TYR A 81 -9.83 3.41 3.67
N TYR A 82 -9.82 3.15 2.37
CA TYR A 82 -10.99 2.60 1.68
C TYR A 82 -11.32 1.19 2.13
N ALA A 83 -10.30 0.35 2.35
CA ALA A 83 -10.49 -0.99 2.90
C ALA A 83 -11.06 -0.95 4.33
N GLU A 84 -10.63 0.02 5.15
CA GLU A 84 -11.12 0.24 6.51
C GLU A 84 -12.60 0.62 6.56
N ASP A 85 -13.04 1.51 5.67
CA ASP A 85 -14.36 2.14 5.78
C ASP A 85 -15.44 1.44 4.92
N ARG A 86 -15.07 0.77 3.83
CA ARG A 86 -16.04 0.36 2.79
C ARG A 86 -15.94 -1.07 2.32
N ASN A 87 -14.74 -1.63 2.19
CA ASN A 87 -14.63 -2.99 1.67
C ASN A 87 -15.11 -4.00 2.71
N ARG A 88 -15.60 -5.15 2.22
CA ARG A 88 -15.88 -6.31 3.06
C ARG A 88 -14.63 -7.16 3.14
N GLU A 89 -13.78 -6.86 4.10
CA GLU A 89 -12.48 -7.50 4.27
C GLU A 89 -12.48 -8.45 5.48
N ASN A 90 -11.50 -9.35 5.52
CA ASN A 90 -11.20 -10.15 6.71
C ASN A 90 -9.76 -9.93 7.17
N ILE A 91 -9.55 -10.09 8.48
CA ILE A 91 -8.23 -10.19 9.12
C ILE A 91 -8.21 -11.46 9.95
N LEU A 92 -7.18 -12.27 9.76
CA LEU A 92 -6.87 -13.44 10.56
C LEU A 92 -5.64 -13.12 11.40
N LEU A 93 -5.75 -13.36 12.70
CA LEU A 93 -4.66 -13.22 13.66
C LEU A 93 -4.29 -14.62 14.16
N ILE A 94 -3.14 -15.12 13.72
CA ILE A 94 -2.62 -16.43 14.09
C ILE A 94 -1.46 -16.22 15.06
N LYS A 95 -1.52 -16.87 16.22
CA LYS A 95 -0.52 -16.78 17.29
C LYS A 95 -0.09 -18.16 17.70
N ASP A 96 1.18 -18.28 18.08
CA ASP A 96 1.77 -19.50 18.65
C ASP A 96 1.62 -20.74 17.75
N GLU A 97 1.44 -20.54 16.43
CA GLU A 97 1.37 -21.60 15.43
C GLU A 97 2.62 -21.51 14.54
N LYS A 98 3.66 -22.21 14.98
CA LYS A 98 5.02 -22.07 14.44
C LYS A 98 5.11 -22.47 12.96
N GLU A 99 4.42 -23.52 12.54
CA GLU A 99 4.56 -24.05 11.18
C GLU A 99 4.02 -23.07 10.14
N THR A 100 2.81 -22.54 10.34
CA THR A 100 2.25 -21.50 9.47
C THR A 100 3.07 -20.23 9.51
N ILE A 101 3.49 -19.78 10.71
CA ILE A 101 4.29 -18.55 10.83
C ILE A 101 5.61 -18.68 10.05
N ASP A 102 6.31 -19.81 10.19
CA ASP A 102 7.57 -20.07 9.49
C ASP A 102 7.37 -20.16 7.97
N ALA A 103 6.24 -20.69 7.50
CA ALA A 103 5.91 -20.69 6.07
C ALA A 103 5.75 -19.26 5.52
N PHE A 104 5.11 -18.35 6.26
CA PHE A 104 4.98 -16.94 5.87
C PHE A 104 6.30 -16.17 5.98
N ILE A 105 7.15 -16.48 6.97
CA ILE A 105 8.52 -15.94 7.04
C ILE A 105 9.32 -16.38 5.81
N SER A 106 9.23 -17.67 5.45
CA SER A 106 9.92 -18.24 4.29
C SER A 106 9.46 -17.58 2.98
N GLU A 107 8.16 -17.32 2.84
CA GLU A 107 7.63 -16.59 1.68
C GLU A 107 8.11 -15.12 1.66
N PHE A 108 8.16 -14.45 2.81
CA PHE A 108 8.70 -13.09 2.92
C PHE A 108 10.16 -13.04 2.47
N GLU A 109 11.00 -13.96 2.96
CA GLU A 109 12.42 -14.03 2.56
C GLU A 109 12.57 -14.41 1.08
N ARG A 110 11.70 -15.29 0.55
CA ARG A 110 11.67 -15.61 -0.88
C ARG A 110 11.38 -14.36 -1.72
N LEU A 111 10.34 -13.59 -1.39
CA LEU A 111 10.00 -12.34 -2.07
C LEU A 111 11.13 -11.32 -1.96
N LYS A 112 11.71 -11.17 -0.76
CA LYS A 112 12.85 -10.27 -0.51
C LYS A 112 14.05 -10.63 -1.37
N SER A 113 14.38 -11.91 -1.53
CA SER A 113 15.49 -12.39 -2.36
C SER A 113 15.34 -12.06 -3.86
N MET A 114 14.10 -11.84 -4.32
CA MET A 114 13.80 -11.40 -5.69
C MET A 114 13.97 -9.89 -5.88
N THR A 115 14.25 -9.14 -4.81
CA THR A 115 14.34 -7.69 -4.81
C THR A 115 15.71 -7.22 -4.34
N LYS A 116 15.95 -5.92 -4.42
CA LYS A 116 17.10 -5.26 -3.80
C LYS A 116 16.60 -4.23 -2.80
N ARG A 117 17.38 -4.06 -1.73
CA ARG A 117 17.14 -2.99 -0.75
C ARG A 117 17.16 -1.65 -1.47
N VAL A 118 16.17 -0.82 -1.18
CA VAL A 118 16.03 0.50 -1.77
C VAL A 118 16.66 1.51 -0.84
N GLU A 119 17.61 2.28 -1.37
CA GLU A 119 18.27 3.36 -0.62
C GLU A 119 17.65 4.73 -0.90
N LYS A 120 17.04 4.89 -2.09
CA LYS A 120 16.42 6.15 -2.50
C LYS A 120 15.12 5.90 -3.26
N ILE A 121 14.05 6.55 -2.81
CA ILE A 121 12.74 6.51 -3.47
C ILE A 121 12.74 7.42 -4.69
N ARG A 122 12.22 6.89 -5.79
CA ARG A 122 11.92 7.64 -7.01
C ARG A 122 10.44 7.42 -7.31
N PRO A 123 9.58 8.43 -7.07
CA PRO A 123 8.16 8.32 -7.34
C PRO A 123 7.88 8.03 -8.81
N LEU A 124 6.90 7.18 -9.06
CA LEU A 124 6.36 6.95 -10.39
C LEU A 124 5.45 8.12 -10.78
N THR A 125 5.54 8.51 -12.04
CA THR A 125 4.68 9.47 -12.70
C THR A 125 3.43 8.78 -13.22
N LYS A 126 2.34 9.55 -13.40
CA LYS A 126 1.08 9.03 -13.96
C LYS A 126 1.21 8.45 -15.37
N PHE A 127 2.22 8.88 -16.14
CA PHE A 127 2.46 8.41 -17.50
C PHE A 127 3.04 7.00 -17.55
N GLU A 128 3.77 6.59 -16.50
CA GLU A 128 4.30 5.22 -16.36
C GLU A 128 3.20 4.20 -16.02
N VAL A 129 1.94 4.65 -15.87
CA VAL A 129 0.77 3.86 -15.44
C VAL A 129 -0.24 3.65 -16.56
N ASP A 130 -0.25 4.53 -17.56
CA ASP A 130 -1.34 4.66 -18.54
C ASP A 130 -1.46 3.47 -19.50
N GLU A 131 -0.56 2.48 -19.41
CA GLU A 131 -0.63 1.33 -20.31
C GLU A 131 -1.80 0.38 -19.97
N PHE A 132 -2.17 0.13 -18.70
CA PHE A 132 -3.24 -0.86 -18.41
C PHE A 132 -3.97 -0.68 -17.05
N ASN A 133 -5.01 0.16 -17.02
CA ASN A 133 -5.95 0.31 -15.88
C ASN A 133 -6.96 -0.86 -15.74
N LEU A 134 -6.52 -2.10 -16.00
CA LEU A 134 -7.37 -3.30 -16.16
C LEU A 134 -8.20 -3.66 -14.90
N LEU A 135 -7.84 -3.15 -13.72
CA LEU A 135 -8.49 -3.47 -12.43
C LEU A 135 -9.10 -2.26 -11.72
N ARG A 136 -9.33 -1.13 -12.43
CA ARG A 136 -9.84 0.11 -11.81
C ARG A 136 -8.95 0.60 -10.64
N ALA A 137 -7.63 0.43 -10.78
CA ALA A 137 -6.65 0.84 -9.79
C ALA A 137 -6.72 2.35 -9.49
N ARG A 138 -7.00 3.16 -10.52
CA ARG A 138 -7.25 4.60 -10.36
C ARG A 138 -8.49 4.87 -9.51
N ASP A 139 -9.58 4.15 -9.75
CA ASP A 139 -10.81 4.32 -8.97
C ASP A 139 -10.59 3.92 -7.51
N TYR A 140 -9.89 2.80 -7.27
CA TYR A 140 -9.54 2.36 -5.93
C TYR A 140 -8.73 3.43 -5.19
N LEU A 141 -7.67 3.95 -5.83
CA LEU A 141 -6.83 5.00 -5.25
C LEU A 141 -7.62 6.29 -5.00
N ALA A 142 -8.50 6.68 -5.93
CA ALA A 142 -9.33 7.86 -5.76
C ALA A 142 -10.28 7.71 -4.56
N TYR A 143 -10.94 6.55 -4.40
CA TYR A 143 -11.71 6.26 -3.20
C TYR A 143 -10.84 6.29 -1.94
N ASP A 144 -9.66 5.69 -1.98
CA ASP A 144 -8.74 5.67 -0.84
C ASP A 144 -8.36 7.07 -0.36
N ILE A 145 -8.07 7.99 -1.29
CA ILE A 145 -7.80 9.40 -0.97
C ILE A 145 -9.03 10.10 -0.38
N VAL A 146 -10.23 9.79 -0.86
CA VAL A 146 -11.48 10.33 -0.28
C VAL A 146 -11.66 9.86 1.16
N PHE A 147 -11.42 8.58 1.45
CA PHE A 147 -11.52 8.05 2.82
C PHE A 147 -10.35 8.48 3.71
N GLU A 148 -9.15 8.68 3.15
CA GLU A 148 -8.02 9.31 3.83
C GLU A 148 -8.38 10.73 4.27
N SER A 149 -9.02 11.51 3.39
CA SER A 149 -9.47 12.86 3.69
C SER A 149 -10.52 12.86 4.80
N LYS A 150 -11.48 11.93 4.75
CA LYS A 150 -12.47 11.71 5.82
C LYS A 150 -11.80 11.39 7.16
N ALA A 151 -10.87 10.43 7.16
CA ALA A 151 -10.22 9.95 8.38
C ALA A 151 -9.26 10.97 8.99
N THR A 152 -8.55 11.74 8.16
CA THR A 152 -7.51 12.68 8.61
C THR A 152 -7.99 14.14 8.69
N GLY A 153 -9.15 14.46 8.13
CA GLY A 153 -9.68 15.83 8.03
C GLY A 153 -9.00 16.70 6.97
N ARG A 154 -7.98 16.18 6.26
CA ARG A 154 -7.25 16.90 5.20
C ARG A 154 -8.09 17.01 3.95
N LYS A 155 -8.77 18.14 3.74
CA LYS A 155 -9.63 18.35 2.57
C LYS A 155 -8.85 18.71 1.30
N GLU A 156 -7.64 19.23 1.46
CA GLU A 156 -6.75 19.65 0.38
C GLU A 156 -6.35 18.52 -0.56
N ILE A 157 -6.39 17.26 -0.11
CA ILE A 157 -6.02 16.10 -0.94
C ILE A 157 -7.14 15.64 -1.88
N ILE A 158 -8.38 16.12 -1.68
CA ILE A 158 -9.55 15.68 -2.47
C ILE A 158 -9.40 15.97 -3.96
N GLU A 159 -8.80 17.11 -4.30
CA GLU A 159 -8.56 17.49 -5.70
C GLU A 159 -7.71 16.43 -6.42
N SER A 160 -6.75 15.82 -5.73
CA SER A 160 -5.92 14.75 -6.30
C SER A 160 -6.75 13.50 -6.62
N ALA A 161 -7.76 13.16 -5.82
CA ALA A 161 -8.66 12.04 -6.11
C ALA A 161 -9.42 12.27 -7.41
N PHE A 162 -9.88 13.51 -7.66
CA PHE A 162 -10.59 13.87 -8.88
C PHE A 162 -9.66 13.88 -10.09
N GLN A 163 -8.41 14.30 -9.93
CA GLN A 163 -7.41 14.22 -11.00
C GLN A 163 -7.01 12.79 -11.36
N ILE A 164 -7.02 11.88 -10.37
CA ILE A 164 -6.71 10.46 -10.57
C ILE A 164 -7.84 9.73 -11.33
N ALA A 165 -9.10 10.04 -10.99
CA ALA A 165 -10.29 9.43 -11.60
C ALA A 165 -11.35 10.48 -12.01
N PRO A 166 -11.06 11.35 -13.01
CA PRO A 166 -11.88 12.50 -13.33
C PRO A 166 -13.28 12.14 -13.86
N GLY A 167 -13.42 11.00 -14.55
CA GLY A 167 -14.71 10.52 -15.04
C GLY A 167 -15.56 9.77 -14.01
N ASN A 168 -15.05 9.58 -12.78
CA ASN A 168 -15.73 8.77 -11.77
C ASN A 168 -16.69 9.61 -10.93
N ILE A 169 -17.93 9.76 -11.40
CA ILE A 169 -18.99 10.50 -10.73
C ILE A 169 -19.28 9.95 -9.33
N ALA A 170 -19.12 8.63 -9.12
CA ALA A 170 -19.39 8.01 -7.83
C ALA A 170 -18.36 8.41 -6.76
N VAL A 171 -17.08 8.57 -7.12
CA VAL A 171 -16.04 9.14 -6.23
C VAL A 171 -16.38 10.57 -5.85
N GLN A 172 -16.75 11.40 -6.83
CA GLN A 172 -17.11 12.81 -6.59
C GLN A 172 -18.35 12.94 -5.68
N LYS A 173 -19.39 12.14 -5.95
CA LYS A 173 -20.59 12.09 -5.11
C LYS A 173 -20.25 11.65 -3.69
N THR A 174 -19.39 10.65 -3.53
CA THR A 174 -18.95 10.18 -2.20
C THR A 174 -18.23 11.30 -1.44
N ALA A 175 -17.33 12.04 -2.08
CA ALA A 175 -16.66 13.18 -1.45
C ALA A 175 -17.65 14.29 -1.05
N PHE A 176 -18.66 14.56 -1.89
CA PHE A 176 -19.73 15.52 -1.59
C PHE A 176 -20.60 15.07 -0.41
N ASP A 177 -21.06 13.82 -0.41
CA ASP A 177 -21.89 13.25 0.66
C ASP A 177 -21.15 13.25 2.00
N LEU A 178 -19.83 13.07 1.98
CA LEU A 178 -18.94 13.18 3.15
C LEU A 178 -18.58 14.63 3.53
N LYS A 179 -19.10 15.64 2.84
CA LYS A 179 -18.84 17.08 3.08
C LYS A 179 -17.36 17.46 2.98
N LEU A 180 -16.62 16.80 2.09
CA LEU A 180 -15.18 17.00 1.88
C LEU A 180 -14.91 18.06 0.81
N THR A 181 -15.89 18.35 -0.06
CA THR A 181 -15.85 19.45 -1.02
C THR A 181 -16.57 20.69 -0.51
N ARG A 182 -16.23 21.86 -1.04
CA ARG A 182 -17.04 23.07 -0.85
C ARG A 182 -18.33 22.95 -1.67
N ARG A 183 -19.43 23.46 -1.13
CA ARG A 183 -20.70 23.61 -1.87
C ARG A 183 -20.56 24.65 -2.98
#